data_AF-A0A3C2B204-F1
#
_entry.id   AF-A0A3C2B204-F1
#
_cell.length_a   1.000
_cell.length_b   1.000
_cell.length_c   1.000
_cell.angle_alpha   90.00
_cell.angle_beta   90.00
_cell.angle_gamma   90.00
#
_symmetry.space_group_name_H-M   'P 1'
#
loop_
_entity.id
_entity.type
_entity.pdbx_description
1 polymer ?
#
loop_
_entity_poly.entity_id
_entity_poly.type
_entity_poly.pdbx_seq_one_letter_code
_entity_poly.pdbx_strand_id
1 'polypeptide(L)' 'ETTEASAELAGSGLVAEKAKRLQKLDDMRAEGTNPYPYRFDRTITLHELRERFGDLEPGTETEHHVAVAG' A
#
# COMPACT_ATOMS: atom_id res chain seq x y z
N GLU A 1 -6.71 -11.59 -34.12
CA GLU A 1 -5.56 -10.65 -34.10
C GLU A 1 -5.44 -9.80 -32.84
N THR A 2 -6.49 -9.56 -32.06
CA THR A 2 -6.44 -8.64 -30.89
C THR A 2 -5.68 -9.16 -29.65
N THR A 3 -5.39 -10.46 -29.56
CA THR A 3 -4.80 -11.08 -28.35
C THR A 3 -3.28 -10.85 -28.22
N GLU A 4 -2.55 -10.71 -29.33
CA GLU A 4 -1.09 -10.63 -29.34
C GLU A 4 -0.57 -9.27 -28.85
N ALA A 5 -1.18 -8.17 -29.28
CA ALA A 5 -0.79 -6.81 -28.89
C ALA A 5 -0.97 -6.52 -27.38
N SER A 6 -1.95 -7.17 -26.74
CA SER A 6 -2.19 -7.02 -25.30
C SER A 6 -1.14 -7.77 -24.46
N ALA A 7 -0.61 -8.88 -24.97
CA ALA A 7 0.45 -9.66 -24.32
C ALA A 7 1.82 -8.97 -24.42
N GLU A 8 2.12 -8.30 -25.54
CA GLU A 8 3.38 -7.57 -25.73
C GLU A 8 3.48 -6.31 -24.85
N LEU A 9 2.38 -5.59 -24.64
CA LEU A 9 2.30 -4.45 -23.72
C LEU A 9 2.37 -4.87 -22.24
N ALA A 10 1.85 -6.07 -21.91
CA ALA A 10 1.94 -6.63 -20.56
C ALA A 10 3.34 -7.21 -20.25
N GLY A 11 4.07 -7.72 -21.24
CA GLY A 11 5.32 -8.46 -21.02
C GLY A 11 6.50 -7.60 -20.58
N SER A 12 6.73 -6.43 -21.19
CA SER A 12 7.94 -5.63 -20.94
C SER A 12 7.82 -4.70 -19.72
N GLY A 13 6.67 -4.04 -19.57
CA GLY A 13 6.40 -3.12 -18.46
C GLY A 13 6.27 -3.81 -17.10
N LEU A 14 5.62 -4.98 -17.06
CA LEU A 14 5.47 -5.74 -15.81
C LEU A 14 6.80 -6.34 -15.33
N VAL A 15 7.68 -6.75 -16.25
CA VAL A 15 9.03 -7.24 -15.91
C VAL A 15 9.88 -6.11 -15.34
N ALA A 16 9.87 -4.94 -15.98
CA ALA A 16 10.58 -3.77 -15.47
C ALA A 16 10.05 -3.32 -14.09
N GLU A 17 8.74 -3.30 -13.89
CA GLU A 17 8.14 -2.98 -12.60
C GLU A 17 8.44 -4.02 -11.52
N LYS A 18 8.45 -5.32 -11.87
CA LYS A 18 8.86 -6.38 -10.94
C LYS A 18 10.32 -6.20 -10.53
N ALA A 19 11.23 -5.95 -11.48
CA ALA A 19 12.65 -5.74 -11.19
C ALA A 19 12.85 -4.54 -10.24
N LYS A 20 12.17 -3.42 -10.51
CA LYS A 20 12.18 -2.23 -9.66
C LYS A 20 11.67 -2.51 -8.24
N ARG A 21 10.60 -3.30 -8.10
CA ARG A 21 10.06 -3.68 -6.77
C ARG A 21 11.02 -4.59 -6.00
N LEU A 22 11.70 -5.50 -6.69
CA LEU A 22 12.71 -6.37 -6.06
C LEU A 22 13.90 -5.57 -5.58
N GLN A 23 14.41 -4.63 -6.38
CA GLN A 23 15.51 -3.75 -5.95
C GLN A 23 15.15 -2.99 -4.67
N LYS A 24 13.95 -2.42 -4.58
CA LYS A 24 13.48 -1.75 -3.37
C LYS A 24 13.44 -2.66 -2.15
N LEU A 25 13.08 -3.93 -2.32
CA LEU A 25 13.09 -4.90 -1.21
C LEU A 25 14.52 -5.19 -0.75
N ASP A 26 15.46 -5.28 -1.67
CA ASP A 26 16.86 -5.50 -1.35
C ASP A 26 17.47 -4.28 -0.65
N ASP A 27 17.14 -3.07 -1.10
CA ASP A 27 17.55 -1.82 -0.44
C ASP A 27 17.01 -1.75 1.00
N MET A 28 15.71 -2.02 1.22
CA MET A 28 15.12 -2.06 2.56
C MET A 28 15.84 -3.08 3.47
N ARG A 29 16.16 -4.26 2.94
CA ARG A 29 16.91 -5.29 3.70
C ARG A 29 18.33 -4.83 4.03
N ALA A 30 19.01 -4.17 3.09
CA ALA A 30 20.35 -3.63 3.29
C ALA A 30 20.37 -2.53 4.37
N GLU A 31 19.30 -1.75 4.46
CA GLU A 31 19.07 -0.76 5.53
C GLU A 31 18.69 -1.39 6.88
N GLY A 32 18.49 -2.70 6.95
CA GLY A 32 18.06 -3.41 8.17
C GLY A 32 16.55 -3.33 8.45
N THR A 33 15.76 -2.79 7.52
CA THR A 33 14.30 -2.77 7.62
C THR A 33 13.73 -4.10 7.18
N ASN A 34 12.81 -4.68 7.96
CA ASN A 34 12.08 -5.88 7.56
C ASN A 34 10.88 -5.50 6.67
N PRO A 35 10.86 -5.83 5.36
CA PRO A 35 9.74 -5.47 4.47
C PRO A 35 8.46 -6.23 4.78
N TYR A 36 8.54 -7.34 5.51
CA TYR A 36 7.42 -8.20 5.87
C TYR A 36 7.39 -8.42 7.38
N PRO A 37 6.99 -7.40 8.16
CA PRO A 37 6.84 -7.53 9.60
C PRO A 37 5.72 -8.52 9.95
N TYR A 38 5.88 -9.23 11.06
CA TYR A 38 4.94 -10.27 11.49
C TYR A 38 3.59 -9.72 11.97
N ARG A 39 3.56 -8.47 12.44
CA ARG A 39 2.37 -7.89 13.06
C ARG A 39 2.36 -6.38 12.90
N PHE A 40 1.15 -5.84 12.76
CA PHE A 40 0.84 -4.43 12.89
C PHE A 40 -0.33 -4.29 13.87
N ASP A 41 -0.14 -3.51 14.93
CA ASP A 41 -1.15 -3.31 15.96
C ASP A 41 -2.17 -2.25 15.53
N ARG A 42 -3.11 -2.69 14.68
CA ARG A 42 -4.26 -1.87 14.24
C ARG A 42 -5.18 -1.57 15.41
N THR A 43 -5.57 -0.30 15.59
CA THR A 43 -6.49 0.12 16.65
C THR A 43 -7.95 0.19 16.19
N ILE A 44 -8.21 0.39 14.89
CA ILE A 44 -9.56 0.54 14.33
C ILE A 44 -9.60 0.05 12.87
N THR A 45 -10.75 -0.43 12.41
CA THR A 45 -10.97 -0.73 10.99
C THR A 45 -11.32 0.53 10.19
N LEU A 46 -11.14 0.47 8.87
CA LEU A 46 -11.54 1.56 7.97
C LEU A 46 -13.06 1.79 7.96
N HIS A 47 -13.86 0.76 8.21
CA HIS A 47 -15.32 0.88 8.34
C HIS A 47 -15.69 1.68 9.58
N GLU A 48 -15.21 1.27 10.75
CA GLU A 48 -15.46 1.99 12.02
C GLU A 48 -14.93 3.42 11.99
N LEU A 49 -13.80 3.67 11.31
CA LEU A 49 -13.27 5.02 11.12
C LEU A 49 -14.27 5.91 10.36
N ARG A 50 -14.85 5.40 9.28
CA ARG A 50 -15.84 6.11 8.46
C ARG A 50 -17.16 6.30 9.19
N GLU A 51 -17.60 5.32 9.97
CA GLU A 51 -18.81 5.47 10.80
C GLU A 51 -18.63 6.55 11.87
N ARG A 52 -17.45 6.62 12.49
CA ARG A 52 -17.21 7.52 13.61
C ARG A 52 -16.86 8.95 13.18
N PHE A 53 -16.19 9.11 12.05
CA PHE A 53 -15.65 10.40 11.61
C PHE A 53 -16.03 10.78 10.17
N GLY A 54 -16.99 10.08 9.55
CA GLY A 54 -17.40 10.31 8.17
C GLY A 54 -18.00 11.69 7.91
N ASP A 55 -18.60 12.29 8.94
CA ASP A 55 -19.21 13.62 8.90
C ASP A 55 -18.29 14.73 9.44
N LEU A 56 -16.97 14.47 9.53
CA LEU A 56 -16.01 15.48 9.98
C LEU A 56 -15.90 16.63 8.95
N GLU A 57 -16.06 17.86 9.44
CA GLU A 57 -16.03 19.05 8.58
C GLU A 57 -14.65 19.25 7.91
N PRO A 58 -14.60 19.69 6.64
CA PRO A 58 -13.34 19.96 5.95
C PRO A 58 -12.49 21.00 6.68
N GLY A 59 -11.20 20.70 6.84
CA GLY A 59 -10.25 21.59 7.51
C GLY A 59 -10.31 21.52 9.04
N THR A 60 -11.05 20.56 9.61
CA THR A 60 -11.07 20.29 11.05
C THR A 60 -10.27 19.04 11.40
N GLU A 61 -9.76 18.99 12.63
CA GLU A 61 -8.98 17.88 13.17
C GLU A 61 -9.57 17.41 14.51
N THR A 62 -9.28 16.17 14.90
CA THR A 62 -9.69 15.60 16.19
C THR A 62 -8.45 15.18 16.99
N GLU A 63 -8.58 15.05 18.31
CA GLU A 63 -7.50 14.53 19.18
C GLU A 63 -7.42 13.00 19.21
N HIS A 64 -8.26 12.30 18.43
CA HIS A 64 -8.29 10.83 18.41
C HIS A 64 -7.14 10.26 17.60
N HIS A 65 -6.15 9.66 18.28
CA HIS A 65 -5.07 8.92 17.64
C HIS A 65 -5.50 7.48 17.31
N VAL A 66 -5.32 7.08 16.05
CA VAL A 66 -5.65 5.74 15.57
C VAL A 66 -4.56 5.20 14.64
N ALA A 67 -4.36 3.88 14.63
CA ALA A 67 -3.51 3.16 13.69
C ALA A 67 -4.35 2.26 12.79
N VAL A 68 -4.22 2.44 11.47
CA VAL A 68 -4.95 1.71 10.43
C VAL A 68 -3.97 1.04 9.45
N ALA A 69 -4.40 -0.05 8.81
CA ALA A 69 -3.65 -0.75 7.76
C ALA A 69 -4.64 -1.30 6.70
N GLY A 70 -4.20 -1.37 5.43
CA GLY A 70 -4.99 -1.83 4.29
C GLY A 70 -4.20 -1.86 2.99
#